data_AF-A0A399ZKE6-F1
#
_entry.id   AF-A0A399ZKE6-F1
#
_cell.length_a   1.000
_cell.length_b   1.000
_cell.length_c   1.000
_cell.angle_alpha   90.00
_cell.angle_beta   90.00
_cell.angle_gamma   90.00
#
_symmetry.space_group_name_H-M   'P 1'
#
loop_
_entity.id
_entity.type
_entity.pdbx_description
1 polymer ?
#
loop_
_entity_poly.entity_id
_entity_poly.type
_entity_poly.pdbx_seq_one_letter_code
_entity_poly.pdbx_strand_id
1 'polypeptide(L)'
;MEVERIKFERTGGFANMRLAADLDLHDLSDEQAVLLRSLLDELDFPELPAKLISDNSMPDQFTYTITVEAEKWQHTIITGDAPEDEKMQELLELLNRLARKQLKKH
;
A
#
# COMPACT_ATOMS: atom_id res chain seq x y z
N MET A 1 1.79 1.01 -16.54
CA MET A 1 3.00 1.15 -15.69
C MET A 1 3.62 -0.23 -15.45
N GLU A 2 4.95 -0.34 -15.46
CA GLU A 2 5.69 -1.59 -15.22
C GLU A 2 6.08 -1.68 -13.74
N VAL A 3 5.07 -1.95 -12.90
CA VAL A 3 5.30 -2.24 -11.47
C VAL A 3 5.74 -3.69 -11.34
N GLU A 4 6.82 -3.91 -10.62
CA GLU A 4 7.38 -5.25 -10.36
C GLU A 4 7.06 -5.72 -8.94
N ARG A 5 7.20 -4.82 -7.96
CA ARG A 5 7.07 -5.19 -6.54
C ARG A 5 6.42 -4.07 -5.75
N ILE A 6 5.64 -4.46 -4.74
CA ILE A 6 4.98 -3.53 -3.83
C ILE A 6 5.24 -3.99 -2.41
N LYS A 7 5.96 -3.16 -1.64
CA LYS A 7 6.15 -3.35 -0.21
C LYS A 7 5.08 -2.58 0.53
N PHE A 8 4.31 -3.29 1.33
CA PHE A 8 3.24 -2.75 2.12
C PHE A 8 3.55 -2.96 3.60
N GLU A 9 3.60 -1.88 4.37
CA GLU A 9 3.80 -1.93 5.80
C GLU A 9 2.71 -1.14 6.53
N ARG A 10 2.00 -1.81 7.42
CA ARG A 10 1.06 -1.18 8.33
C ARG A 10 1.61 -1.26 9.74
N THR A 11 1.76 -0.11 10.38
CA THR A 11 2.26 0.02 11.75
C THR A 11 1.33 0.93 12.57
N GLY A 12 1.15 0.64 13.85
CA GLY A 12 0.33 1.45 14.75
C GLY A 12 -0.81 0.68 15.40
N GLY A 13 -1.81 1.43 15.89
CA GLY A 13 -2.91 0.90 16.69
C GLY A 13 -2.52 0.52 18.12
N PHE A 14 -3.55 0.21 18.93
CA PHE A 14 -3.46 -0.03 20.37
C PHE A 14 -2.55 -1.19 20.83
N ALA A 15 -2.06 -2.02 19.90
CA ALA A 15 -1.28 -3.22 20.21
C ALA A 15 0.15 -3.21 19.60
N ASN A 16 0.59 -2.09 19.02
CA ASN A 16 1.89 -1.98 18.33
C ASN A 16 2.09 -3.07 17.26
N MET A 17 1.00 -3.50 16.61
CA MET A 17 1.04 -4.53 15.58
C MET A 17 1.70 -3.98 14.32
N ARG A 18 2.69 -4.71 13.83
CA ARG A 18 3.36 -4.42 12.56
C ARG A 18 2.97 -5.52 11.58
N LEU A 19 2.38 -5.11 10.46
CA LEU A 19 2.08 -5.98 9.34
C LEU A 19 2.91 -5.51 8.17
N ALA A 20 4.00 -6.21 7.87
CA ALA A 20 4.78 -6.00 6.67
C ALA A 20 4.47 -7.14 5.69
N ALA A 21 4.22 -6.79 4.44
CA ALA A 21 4.04 -7.72 3.36
C ALA A 21 4.78 -7.24 2.14
N ASP A 22 5.42 -8.19 1.50
CA ASP A 22 6.11 -7.99 0.25
C ASP A 22 5.31 -8.70 -0.83
N LEU A 23 4.80 -7.91 -1.77
CA LEU A 23 3.90 -8.35 -2.83
C LEU A 23 4.65 -8.24 -4.15
N ASP A 24 5.11 -9.37 -4.65
CA ASP A 24 5.72 -9.45 -5.97
C ASP A 24 4.62 -9.62 -7.02
N LEU A 25 4.58 -8.74 -8.03
CA LEU A 25 3.55 -8.82 -9.07
C LEU A 25 3.70 -10.07 -9.94
N HIS A 26 4.88 -10.69 -9.99
CA HIS A 26 5.06 -11.98 -10.67
C HIS A 26 4.53 -13.17 -9.85
N ASP A 27 4.40 -13.05 -8.53
CA ASP A 27 3.76 -14.08 -7.67
C ASP A 27 2.22 -13.91 -7.61
N LEU A 28 1.72 -12.71 -7.92
CA LEU A 28 0.30 -12.43 -8.00
C LEU A 28 -0.30 -12.96 -9.31
N SER A 29 -1.58 -13.33 -9.25
CA SER A 29 -2.34 -13.69 -10.45
C SER A 29 -2.51 -12.46 -11.36
N ASP A 30 -2.49 -12.66 -12.68
CA ASP A 30 -2.66 -11.60 -13.69
C ASP A 30 -3.82 -10.65 -13.37
N GLU A 31 -4.97 -11.17 -12.92
CA GLU A 31 -6.13 -10.35 -12.53
C GLU A 31 -5.81 -9.37 -11.38
N GLN A 32 -5.09 -9.82 -10.34
CA GLN A 32 -4.71 -8.96 -9.21
C GLN A 32 -3.64 -7.95 -9.62
N ALA A 33 -2.67 -8.37 -10.43
CA ALA A 33 -1.61 -7.49 -10.92
C ALA A 33 -2.18 -6.38 -11.82
N VAL A 34 -3.13 -6.71 -12.70
CA VAL A 34 -3.84 -5.74 -13.56
C VAL A 34 -4.65 -4.77 -12.70
N LEU A 35 -5.39 -5.25 -11.70
CA LEU A 35 -6.14 -4.38 -10.77
C LEU A 35 -5.23 -3.41 -10.02
N LEU A 36 -4.13 -3.91 -9.45
CA LEU A 36 -3.13 -3.07 -8.75
C LEU A 36 -2.56 -2.01 -9.68
N ARG A 37 -2.17 -2.39 -10.89
CA ARG A 37 -1.66 -1.45 -11.90
C ARG A 37 -2.72 -0.40 -12.24
N SER A 38 -3.98 -0.79 -12.44
CA SER A 38 -5.05 0.16 -12.74
C SER A 38 -5.30 1.14 -11.61
N LEU A 39 -5.35 0.68 -10.36
CA LEU A 39 -5.54 1.54 -9.19
C LEU A 39 -4.40 2.53 -9.00
N LEU A 40 -3.15 2.07 -9.16
CA LEU A 40 -1.98 2.94 -9.09
C LEU A 40 -1.97 4.00 -10.21
N ASP A 41 -2.54 3.68 -11.37
CA ASP A 41 -2.58 4.55 -12.56
C ASP A 41 -3.62 5.64 -12.33
N GLU A 42 -4.81 5.23 -11.89
CA GLU A 42 -5.91 6.14 -11.56
C GLU A 42 -5.58 7.09 -10.42
N LEU A 43 -4.73 6.67 -9.48
CA LEU A 43 -4.27 7.48 -8.35
C LEU A 43 -3.11 8.43 -8.68
N ASP A 44 -2.55 8.32 -9.89
CA ASP A 44 -1.26 8.91 -10.26
C ASP A 44 -0.23 8.74 -9.14
N PHE A 45 -0.07 7.49 -8.70
CA PHE A 45 0.75 7.15 -7.54
C PHE A 45 2.16 7.76 -7.54
N PRO A 46 2.92 7.80 -8.66
CA PRO A 46 4.24 8.45 -8.68
C PRO A 46 4.19 9.97 -8.47
N GLU A 47 3.06 10.63 -8.72
CA GLU A 47 2.87 12.06 -8.46
C GLU A 47 2.39 12.37 -7.03
N LEU A 48 1.95 11.35 -6.29
CA LEU A 48 1.50 11.53 -4.91
C LEU A 48 2.63 12.01 -3.98
N PRO A 49 2.32 12.84 -2.98
CA PRO A 49 3.31 13.24 -1.99
C PRO A 49 3.73 12.04 -1.13
N ALA A 50 5.01 11.98 -0.79
CA ALA A 50 5.57 10.90 0.05
C ALA A 50 4.93 10.81 1.45
N LYS A 51 4.27 11.87 1.92
CA LYS A 51 3.60 11.92 3.22
C LYS A 51 2.21 12.55 3.07
N LEU A 52 1.19 11.71 3.18
CA LEU A 52 -0.25 12.06 3.16
C LEU A 52 -0.87 12.11 4.57
N ILE A 53 -0.09 11.77 5.61
CA ILE A 53 -0.51 11.90 7.01
C ILE A 53 -0.53 13.37 7.43
N SER A 54 -1.68 13.83 7.91
CA SER A 54 -1.86 15.16 8.51
C SER A 54 -1.08 15.28 9.83
N ASP A 55 -0.60 16.48 10.14
CA ASP A 55 0.17 16.79 11.36
C ASP A 55 -0.60 16.48 12.66
N ASN A 56 -1.93 16.33 12.55
CA ASN A 56 -2.83 15.99 13.64
C ASN A 56 -3.05 14.46 13.81
N SER A 57 -2.14 13.62 13.29
CA SER A 57 -2.24 12.16 13.45
C SER A 57 -2.29 11.79 14.94
N MET A 58 -3.42 11.19 15.33
CA MET A 58 -3.62 10.73 16.70
C MET A 58 -2.64 9.57 17.01
N PRO A 59 -2.15 9.46 18.25
CA PRO A 59 -1.17 8.44 18.64
C PRO A 59 -1.67 7.00 18.46
N ASP A 60 -2.98 6.80 18.34
CA ASP A 60 -3.65 5.51 18.13
C ASP A 60 -3.93 5.16 16.65
N GLN A 61 -3.62 6.06 15.71
CA GLN A 61 -3.92 5.83 14.29
C GLN A 61 -2.98 4.79 13.65
N PHE A 62 -3.49 4.02 12.69
CA PHE A 62 -2.66 3.18 11.84
C PHE A 62 -1.95 4.02 10.77
N THR A 63 -0.66 3.77 10.61
CA THR A 63 0.18 4.32 9.55
C THR A 63 0.46 3.23 8.52
N TYR A 64 0.24 3.55 7.25
CA TYR A 64 0.41 2.68 6.11
C TYR A 64 1.54 3.25 5.23
N THR A 65 2.60 2.47 5.08
CA THR A 65 3.72 2.79 4.18
C THR A 65 3.60 1.87 2.98
N ILE A 66 3.44 2.46 1.79
CA ILE A 66 3.37 1.73 0.53
C ILE A 66 4.57 2.16 -0.30
N THR A 67 5.44 1.22 -0.61
CA THR A 67 6.55 1.42 -1.54
C THR A 67 6.28 0.63 -2.80
N VAL A 68 6.16 1.34 -3.92
CA VAL A 68 5.99 0.76 -5.24
C VAL A 68 7.35 0.80 -5.94
N GLU A 69 7.85 -0.38 -6.27
CA GLU A 69 9.06 -0.58 -7.06
C GLU A 69 8.63 -0.95 -8.48
N ALA A 70 8.85 -0.01 -9.39
CA ALA A 70 8.72 -0.19 -10.82
C ALA A 70 10.12 -0.31 -11.46
N GLU A 71 10.18 -0.86 -12.66
CA GLU A 71 11.46 -1.11 -13.36
C GLU A 71 12.28 0.20 -13.54
N LYS A 72 11.61 1.34 -13.65
CA LYS A 72 12.21 2.66 -13.93
C LYS A 72 12.15 3.65 -12.77
N TRP A 73 11.39 3.37 -11.73
CA TRP A 73 11.20 4.29 -10.61
C TRP A 73 10.77 3.55 -9.36
N GLN A 74 11.08 4.14 -8.20
CA GLN A 74 10.58 3.68 -6.92
C GLN A 74 9.93 4.86 -6.22
N HIS A 75 8.72 4.69 -5.72
CA HIS A 75 8.04 5.71 -4.94
C HIS A 75 7.51 5.14 -3.63
N THR A 76 7.70 5.89 -2.56
CA THR A 76 7.22 5.53 -1.23
C THR A 76 6.29 6.61 -0.73
N ILE A 77 5.06 6.20 -0.39
CA ILE A 77 4.09 7.08 0.26
C ILE A 77 3.77 6.55 1.65
N ILE A 78 3.45 7.49 2.55
CA ILE A 78 3.04 7.21 3.92
C ILE A 78 1.68 7.87 4.12
N THR A 79 0.65 7.06 4.39
CA THR A 79 -0.73 7.51 4.58
C THR A 79 -1.34 6.92 5.86
N GLY A 80 -2.44 7.53 6.33
CA GLY A 80 -3.19 7.05 7.48
C GLY A 80 -4.26 6.01 7.10
N ASP A 81 -5.04 5.58 8.09
CA ASP A 81 -6.15 4.63 7.91
C ASP A 81 -7.31 5.17 7.04
N ALA A 82 -7.48 6.49 7.03
CA ALA A 82 -8.54 7.19 6.30
C ALA A 82 -7.91 8.26 5.37
N PRO A 83 -7.44 7.88 4.16
CA PRO A 83 -7.14 8.83 3.11
C PRO A 83 -8.43 9.45 2.58
N GLU A 84 -8.31 10.67 2.05
CA GLU A 84 -9.44 11.42 1.49
C GLU A 84 -9.94 10.81 0.16
N ASP A 85 -9.06 10.10 -0.57
CA ASP A 85 -9.36 9.43 -1.83
C ASP A 85 -9.95 8.03 -1.63
N GLU A 86 -11.16 7.81 -2.16
CA GLU A 86 -11.84 6.50 -2.17
C GLU A 86 -11.00 5.43 -2.88
N LYS A 87 -10.34 5.80 -3.98
CA LYS A 87 -9.43 4.91 -4.72
C LYS A 87 -8.23 4.46 -3.89
N MET A 88 -7.72 5.34 -3.01
CA MET A 88 -6.62 5.00 -2.10
C MET A 88 -7.11 4.03 -1.02
N GLN A 89 -8.35 4.20 -0.53
CA GLN A 89 -8.98 3.20 0.34
C GLN A 89 -9.07 1.83 -0.35
N GLU A 90 -9.55 1.76 -1.59
CA GLU A 90 -9.63 0.50 -2.34
C GLU A 90 -8.24 -0.17 -2.50
N LEU A 91 -7.20 0.62 -2.80
CA LEU A 91 -5.82 0.13 -2.88
C LEU A 91 -5.34 -0.41 -1.53
N LEU A 92 -5.55 0.34 -0.45
CA LEU A 92 -5.18 -0.08 0.91
C LEU A 92 -5.88 -1.37 1.33
N GLU A 93 -7.18 -1.50 1.05
CA GLU A 93 -7.94 -2.72 1.34
C GLU A 93 -7.41 -3.92 0.57
N LEU A 94 -7.11 -3.74 -0.72
CA LEU A 94 -6.53 -4.79 -1.56
C LEU A 94 -5.16 -5.23 -1.03
N LEU A 95 -4.27 -4.26 -0.73
CA LEU A 95 -2.95 -4.52 -0.16
C LEU A 95 -3.05 -5.20 1.20
N ASN A 96 -3.97 -4.78 2.07
CA ASN A 96 -4.21 -5.40 3.37
C ASN A 96 -4.67 -6.86 3.22
N ARG A 97 -5.58 -7.12 2.28
CA ARG A 97 -6.08 -8.46 1.98
C ARG A 97 -4.95 -9.36 1.48
N LEU A 98 -4.11 -8.88 0.56
CA LEU A 98 -2.96 -9.60 0.05
C LEU A 98 -1.92 -9.84 1.16
N ALA A 99 -1.61 -8.83 1.96
CA ALA A 99 -0.69 -8.91 3.10
C ALA A 99 -1.13 -9.97 4.11
N ARG A 100 -2.41 -10.00 4.48
CA ARG A 100 -2.97 -11.03 5.38
C ARG A 100 -2.91 -12.42 4.77
N LYS A 101 -3.11 -12.55 3.46
CA LYS A 101 -3.03 -13.82 2.74
C LYS A 101 -1.60 -14.37 2.72
N GLN A 102 -0.62 -13.48 2.59
CA GLN A 102 0.81 -13.78 2.69
C GLN A 102 1.18 -14.23 4.11
N LEU A 103 0.72 -13.49 5.14
CA LEU A 103 0.95 -13.85 6.55
C LEU A 103 0.37 -15.22 6.93
N LYS A 104 -0.80 -15.61 6.38
CA LYS A 104 -1.42 -16.92 6.62
C LYS A 104 -0.73 -18.10 5.94
N LYS A 105 0.18 -17.85 4.98
CA LYS A 105 0.96 -18.90 4.31
C LYS A 105 2.18 -19.35 5.13
N HIS A 106 2.48 -18.68 6.25
CA HIS A 106 3.58 -19.00 7.16
C HIS A 106 3.12 -19.71 8.44
#